data_AF-A0A812GU26-F1
#
_entry.id   AF-A0A812GU26-F1
#
_cell.length_a   1.000
_cell.length_b   1.000
_cell.length_c   1.000
_cell.angle_alpha   90.00
_cell.angle_beta   90.00
_cell.angle_gamma   90.00
#
_symmetry.space_group_name_H-M   'P 1'
#
loop_
_entity.id
_entity.type
_entity.pdbx_description
1 polymer ?
#
loop_
_entity_poly.entity_id
_entity_poly.type
_entity_poly.pdbx_seq_one_letter_code
_entity_poly.pdbx_strand_id
1 'polypeptide(L)'
;MPTPSNYDPTLDSNQEMNASDVKSVAIDEPNNPNNQLNETNCSNADLLAVLAEIRRLNSRLEAVEVQLEREFSLEEESNQVVDSRDSTCEAEPKDGTGAVNPVVVVSSEAKEIQEPDPHPPRRLSQSFRKKKERFTPVRFEESAWSIPLVIGLADVGWLDTVGALILVLVNVGMQTAFSSILLSEPFMGESFDTNLDSARIWRRSVAHDDAYVDLSGTSLVSRVCGADGALILSNQQAALVKQINAFLGMGKGDFTPQMFQPGVLLCILCILLWTLCVYKEIRSVWLSLEATLQIPKARRTAFDNRTFLCLSYGRYCLLLCSFAARAAIAAVLLVAGTLWLARTTSIEELMLNAVALHAILDVDEFLFACLTPIKMQHVIQSLEPIQVKYSRRRSQCETIAHFSLILTAVLLAYYILIAPLQSTMLEVKIELCGGNQSFVVSYNRDTQVTHGLVTASAKTRDDGQYSVSELAVMKHIGISAEAAPGYIPDSYLATGNIFHSLLGSWTFWKLLWSPQGLSYVPSLGARRVLRGSRICFSVPPKWGQVGSPHSRFSFLFVRKDRAKTTQNSPTKPDNIDRSVS
;
A
#
# COMPACT_ATOMS: atom_id res chain seq x y z
N MET A 1 -62.74 -6.81 21.00
CA MET A 1 -61.36 -7.10 21.44
C MET A 1 -60.46 -5.94 20.99
N PRO A 2 -59.49 -5.51 21.80
CA PRO A 2 -59.37 -4.10 22.17
C PRO A 2 -58.51 -3.25 21.22
N THR A 3 -58.87 -1.97 21.19
CA THR A 3 -58.18 -0.81 20.60
C THR A 3 -56.79 -0.60 21.19
N PRO A 4 -55.79 -0.16 20.42
CA PRO A 4 -54.52 0.27 20.97
C PRO A 4 -54.56 1.75 21.36
N SER A 5 -54.04 1.98 22.56
CA SER A 5 -53.84 3.24 23.26
C SER A 5 -52.82 4.15 22.57
N ASN A 6 -53.13 5.45 22.63
CA ASN A 6 -52.21 6.58 22.39
C ASN A 6 -50.87 6.37 23.09
N TYR A 7 -49.79 6.53 22.32
CA TYR A 7 -48.43 6.69 22.83
C TYR A 7 -47.96 8.09 22.44
N ASP A 8 -47.71 8.91 23.45
CA ASP A 8 -47.08 10.23 23.37
C ASP A 8 -45.70 10.12 24.02
N PRO A 9 -44.61 10.52 23.35
CA PRO A 9 -43.40 10.88 24.05
C PRO A 9 -42.99 12.30 23.68
N THR A 10 -43.28 13.22 24.60
CA THR A 10 -42.45 14.39 24.85
C THR A 10 -41.15 13.91 25.50
N LEU A 11 -40.01 14.13 24.84
CA LEU A 11 -38.73 14.16 25.55
C LEU A 11 -37.75 15.12 24.88
N ASP A 12 -37.32 16.07 25.70
CA ASP A 12 -36.29 17.08 25.47
C ASP A 12 -34.95 16.48 25.04
N SER A 13 -34.31 17.14 24.07
CA SER A 13 -32.86 17.20 24.00
C SER A 13 -32.40 18.50 23.35
N ASN A 14 -31.93 19.41 24.22
CA ASN A 14 -31.08 20.53 23.85
C ASN A 14 -29.78 20.00 23.24
N GLN A 15 -29.47 20.42 22.01
CA GLN A 15 -28.11 20.36 21.49
C GLN A 15 -27.84 21.60 20.63
N GLU A 16 -27.22 22.61 21.26
CA GLU A 16 -26.55 23.71 20.58
C GLU A 16 -25.44 23.15 19.68
N MET A 17 -25.51 23.43 18.38
CA MET A 17 -24.35 23.34 17.49
C MET A 17 -24.12 24.71 16.87
N ASN A 18 -22.95 25.26 17.18
CA ASN A 18 -22.38 26.46 16.58
C ASN A 18 -22.22 26.28 15.07
N ALA A 19 -22.89 27.14 14.31
CA ALA A 19 -22.63 27.34 12.89
C ALA A 19 -21.58 28.45 12.74
N SER A 20 -20.47 28.14 12.08
CA SER A 20 -19.48 29.12 11.65
C SER A 20 -19.34 29.10 10.13
N ASP A 21 -19.70 30.24 9.55
CA ASP A 21 -19.16 30.92 8.36
C ASP A 21 -19.02 30.17 7.03
N VAL A 22 -20.00 30.42 6.15
CA VAL A 22 -19.80 30.44 4.69
C VAL A 22 -20.23 31.82 4.19
N LYS A 23 -19.25 32.69 3.89
CA LYS A 23 -19.47 33.95 3.17
C LYS A 23 -19.64 33.67 1.69
N SER A 24 -20.83 33.90 1.16
CA SER A 24 -21.10 34.02 -0.28
C SER A 24 -20.92 35.48 -0.72
N VAL A 25 -20.15 35.69 -1.79
CA VAL A 25 -19.98 36.97 -2.49
C VAL A 25 -21.05 37.04 -3.57
N ALA A 26 -21.92 38.04 -3.50
CA ALA A 26 -22.88 38.38 -4.55
C ALA A 26 -22.22 39.34 -5.57
N ILE A 27 -22.36 39.04 -6.85
CA ILE A 27 -22.08 39.97 -7.96
C ILE A 27 -23.44 40.27 -8.60
N ASP A 28 -23.87 41.52 -8.51
CA ASP A 28 -25.00 42.05 -9.27
C ASP A 28 -24.52 42.49 -10.67
N GLU A 29 -25.19 42.03 -11.72
CA GLU A 29 -25.15 42.65 -13.05
C GLU A 29 -26.57 42.73 -13.65
N PRO A 30 -26.97 43.86 -14.25
CA PRO A 30 -28.31 44.01 -14.81
C PRO A 30 -28.38 43.68 -16.31
N ASN A 31 -29.52 43.07 -16.67
CA ASN A 31 -29.96 42.67 -18.01
C ASN A 31 -29.86 43.77 -19.08
N ASN A 32 -29.25 43.43 -20.23
CA ASN A 32 -29.49 44.09 -21.52
C ASN A 32 -29.48 43.07 -22.68
N PRO A 33 -30.61 42.80 -23.37
CA PRO A 33 -30.67 41.84 -24.44
C PRO A 33 -30.55 42.57 -25.79
N ASN A 34 -29.32 42.77 -26.28
CA ASN A 34 -29.03 43.07 -27.70
C ASN A 34 -27.50 43.09 -27.95
N ASN A 35 -26.84 41.92 -27.97
CA ASN A 35 -25.55 41.77 -28.65
C ASN A 35 -25.16 40.28 -28.85
N GLN A 36 -25.79 39.61 -29.81
CA GLN A 36 -25.29 38.34 -30.34
C GLN A 36 -24.47 38.60 -31.60
N LEU A 37 -23.14 38.67 -31.48
CA LEU A 37 -22.12 38.36 -32.50
C LEU A 37 -20.78 38.99 -32.08
N ASN A 38 -20.04 38.37 -31.14
CA ASN A 38 -18.56 38.49 -31.01
C ASN A 38 -17.92 37.67 -29.85
N GLU A 39 -18.46 36.50 -29.45
CA GLU A 39 -17.91 35.74 -28.30
C GLU A 39 -16.90 34.61 -28.64
N THR A 40 -16.44 34.46 -29.88
CA THR A 40 -15.51 33.37 -30.24
C THR A 40 -14.03 33.68 -30.06
N ASN A 41 -13.64 34.88 -29.58
CA ASN A 41 -12.23 35.27 -29.44
C ASN A 41 -11.68 35.29 -28.01
N CYS A 42 -12.49 35.06 -26.97
CA CYS A 42 -12.00 35.06 -25.57
C CYS A 42 -11.51 33.68 -25.09
N SER A 43 -12.03 32.56 -25.63
CA SER A 43 -11.67 31.21 -25.15
C SER A 43 -10.24 30.75 -25.50
N ASN A 44 -9.63 31.32 -26.54
CA ASN A 44 -8.27 30.95 -26.95
C ASN A 44 -7.18 31.53 -26.02
N ALA A 45 -7.45 32.66 -25.36
CA ALA A 45 -6.50 33.26 -24.42
C ALA A 45 -6.40 32.45 -23.12
N ASP A 46 -7.53 32.00 -22.59
CA ASP A 46 -7.58 31.15 -21.39
C ASP A 46 -6.98 29.77 -21.64
N LEU A 47 -7.21 29.18 -22.83
CA LEU A 47 -6.60 27.91 -23.21
C LEU A 47 -5.07 28.02 -23.31
N LEU A 48 -4.54 29.12 -23.83
CA LEU A 48 -3.10 29.37 -23.89
C LEU A 48 -2.49 29.60 -22.50
N ALA A 49 -3.21 30.26 -21.59
CA ALA A 49 -2.78 30.42 -20.21
C ALA A 49 -2.71 29.07 -19.48
N VAL A 50 -3.71 28.21 -19.67
CA VAL A 50 -3.73 26.85 -19.10
C VAL A 50 -2.60 25.99 -19.69
N LEU A 51 -2.36 26.05 -21.00
CA LEU A 51 -1.24 25.33 -21.63
C LEU A 51 0.13 25.83 -21.17
N ALA A 52 0.28 27.12 -20.89
CA ALA A 52 1.50 27.68 -20.33
C ALA A 52 1.76 27.16 -18.91
N GLU A 53 0.73 27.08 -18.07
CA GLU A 53 0.86 26.55 -16.71
C GLU A 53 1.13 25.04 -16.70
N ILE A 54 0.53 24.27 -17.61
CA ILE A 54 0.86 22.85 -17.79
C ILE A 54 2.33 22.66 -18.17
N ARG A 55 2.87 23.46 -19.11
CA ARG A 55 4.30 23.40 -19.46
C ARG A 55 5.20 23.79 -18.29
N ARG A 56 4.78 24.76 -17.48
CA ARG A 56 5.51 25.19 -16.27
C ARG A 56 5.53 24.10 -15.20
N LEU A 57 4.42 23.36 -15.03
CA LEU A 57 4.37 22.23 -14.11
C LEU A 57 5.22 21.07 -14.62
N ASN A 58 5.20 20.80 -15.93
CA ASN A 58 6.02 19.74 -16.52
C ASN A 58 7.53 20.02 -16.37
N SER A 59 7.98 21.26 -16.55
CA SER A 59 9.38 21.62 -16.35
C SER A 59 9.81 21.55 -14.88
N ARG A 60 8.91 21.82 -13.94
CA ARG A 60 9.18 21.60 -12.50
C ARG A 60 9.27 20.12 -12.15
N LEU A 61 8.46 19.27 -12.79
CA LEU A 61 8.51 17.83 -12.59
C LEU A 61 9.84 17.24 -13.08
N GLU A 62 10.29 17.62 -14.28
CA GLU A 62 11.60 17.23 -14.82
C GLU A 62 12.76 17.71 -13.92
N ALA A 63 12.66 18.92 -13.37
CA ALA A 63 13.67 19.43 -12.43
C ALA A 63 13.72 18.62 -11.12
N VAL A 64 12.58 18.16 -10.62
CA VAL A 64 12.51 17.30 -9.42
C VAL A 64 13.06 15.90 -9.73
N GLU A 65 12.78 15.34 -10.89
CA GLU A 65 13.32 14.04 -11.32
C GLU A 65 14.86 14.08 -11.40
N VAL A 66 15.42 15.10 -12.03
CA VAL A 66 16.89 15.30 -12.08
C VAL A 66 17.48 15.51 -10.69
N GLN A 67 16.77 16.20 -9.78
CA GLN A 67 17.23 16.39 -8.41
C GLN A 67 17.22 15.07 -7.63
N LEU A 68 16.20 14.24 -7.82
CA LEU A 68 16.08 12.91 -7.21
C LEU A 68 17.17 11.95 -7.71
N GLU A 69 17.43 11.93 -9.03
CA GLU A 69 18.53 11.15 -9.61
C GLU A 69 19.90 11.57 -9.06
N ARG A 70 20.08 12.88 -8.80
CA ARG A 70 21.32 13.42 -8.25
C ARG A 70 21.50 13.03 -6.78
N GLU A 71 20.44 13.06 -5.97
CA GLU A 71 20.50 12.58 -4.58
C GLU A 71 20.80 11.08 -4.51
N PHE A 72 20.17 10.28 -5.38
CA PHE A 72 20.44 8.85 -5.46
C PHE A 72 21.89 8.55 -5.87
N SER A 73 22.44 9.32 -6.82
CA SER A 73 23.84 9.19 -7.26
C SER A 73 24.84 9.62 -6.17
N LEU A 74 24.50 10.62 -5.36
CA LEU A 74 25.33 11.06 -4.24
C LEU A 74 25.36 10.06 -3.09
N GLU A 75 24.24 9.37 -2.81
CA GLU A 75 24.25 8.23 -1.88
C GLU A 75 25.11 7.08 -2.38
N GLU A 76 25.14 6.82 -3.69
CA GLU A 76 25.98 5.79 -4.29
C GLU A 76 27.48 6.14 -4.20
N GLU A 77 27.88 7.39 -4.47
CA GLU A 77 29.27 7.85 -4.29
C GLU A 77 29.69 7.89 -2.82
N SER A 78 28.81 8.32 -1.91
CA SER A 78 29.10 8.33 -0.46
C SER A 78 29.40 6.91 0.06
N ASN A 79 28.64 5.92 -0.40
CA ASN A 79 28.88 4.52 -0.04
C ASN A 79 30.17 3.94 -0.64
N GLN A 80 30.67 4.50 -1.75
CA GLN A 80 31.92 4.06 -2.38
C GLN A 80 33.17 4.68 -1.75
N VAL A 81 33.06 5.90 -1.20
CA VAL A 81 34.19 6.60 -0.55
C VAL A 81 34.49 6.07 0.85
N VAL A 82 33.49 5.53 1.57
CA VAL A 82 33.69 4.90 2.88
C VAL A 82 34.51 3.60 2.76
N ASP A 83 34.39 2.87 1.65
CA ASP A 83 35.10 1.60 1.43
C ASP A 83 36.60 1.78 1.06
N SER A 84 37.02 3.00 0.71
CA SER A 84 38.41 3.28 0.27
C SER A 84 39.32 3.83 1.37
N ARG A 85 38.80 4.12 2.58
CA ARG A 85 39.60 4.72 3.67
C ARG A 85 40.18 3.74 4.70
N ASP A 86 39.81 2.46 4.66
CA ASP A 86 40.30 1.45 5.62
C ASP A 86 41.47 0.57 5.12
N SER A 87 42.06 0.85 3.94
CA SER A 87 43.16 0.04 3.39
C SER A 87 44.56 0.64 3.58
N THR A 88 44.76 1.50 4.58
CA THR A 88 46.11 2.00 4.95
C THR A 88 46.40 1.69 6.41
N CYS A 89 46.68 0.42 6.73
CA CYS A 89 47.30 0.05 7.99
C CYS A 89 48.82 0.09 7.83
N GLU A 90 49.41 1.04 8.55
CA GLU A 90 50.82 1.19 8.83
C GLU A 90 51.43 -0.11 9.37
N ALA A 91 52.54 -0.53 8.79
CA ALA A 91 53.41 -1.52 9.38
C ALA A 91 54.37 -0.83 10.36
N GLU A 92 54.13 -0.98 11.67
CA GLU A 92 55.15 -0.72 12.69
C GLU A 92 56.16 -1.88 12.72
N PRO A 93 57.48 -1.63 12.62
CA PRO A 93 58.50 -2.60 12.95
C PRO A 93 58.99 -2.37 14.39
N LYS A 94 58.79 -3.36 15.26
CA LYS A 94 59.55 -3.49 16.51
C LYS A 94 60.65 -4.52 16.31
N ASP A 95 61.88 -4.04 16.12
CA ASP A 95 63.03 -4.65 16.77
C ASP A 95 64.21 -3.67 16.80
N GLY A 96 64.63 -3.33 18.01
CA GLY A 96 65.76 -2.47 18.30
C GLY A 96 66.71 -3.19 19.24
N THR A 97 67.68 -3.91 18.66
CA THR A 97 68.91 -4.30 19.37
C THR A 97 70.08 -3.83 18.53
N GLY A 98 70.81 -2.84 19.05
CA GLY A 98 71.92 -2.21 18.35
C GLY A 98 73.14 -3.10 18.23
N ALA A 99 73.97 -2.80 17.23
CA ALA A 99 75.40 -2.51 17.37
C ALA A 99 76.11 -2.58 16.00
N VAL A 100 76.78 -1.48 15.66
CA VAL A 100 78.19 -1.44 15.20
C VAL A 100 78.53 -2.10 13.84
N ASN A 101 78.62 -1.29 12.77
CA ASN A 101 79.87 -0.82 12.13
C ASN A 101 79.67 -0.43 10.63
N PRO A 102 80.44 0.55 10.10
CA PRO A 102 80.40 0.96 8.69
C PRO A 102 81.70 0.61 7.93
N VAL A 103 81.61 -0.10 6.79
CA VAL A 103 82.75 -0.35 5.88
C VAL A 103 82.15 -0.57 4.46
N VAL A 104 82.18 0.39 3.51
CA VAL A 104 83.24 0.78 2.55
C VAL A 104 83.06 0.16 1.14
N VAL A 105 83.40 0.97 0.11
CA VAL A 105 83.71 0.66 -1.32
C VAL A 105 82.50 0.45 -2.25
N VAL A 106 82.18 1.31 -3.24
CA VAL A 106 82.90 1.88 -4.42
C VAL A 106 82.87 0.97 -5.67
N SER A 107 82.52 1.61 -6.80
CA SER A 107 82.74 1.25 -8.23
C SER A 107 81.81 0.19 -8.86
N SER A 108 81.02 0.51 -9.89
CA SER A 108 81.35 0.87 -11.29
C SER A 108 82.03 -0.27 -12.07
N GLU A 109 81.34 -0.86 -13.05
CA GLU A 109 81.73 -0.82 -14.46
C GLU A 109 80.84 -1.70 -15.34
N ALA A 110 80.75 -1.27 -16.60
CA ALA A 110 80.03 -1.85 -17.71
C ALA A 110 80.58 -3.21 -18.14
N LYS A 111 79.74 -4.03 -18.79
CA LYS A 111 80.20 -4.78 -19.97
C LYS A 111 79.06 -5.18 -20.90
N GLU A 112 79.10 -4.52 -22.05
CA GLU A 112 78.56 -4.87 -23.35
C GLU A 112 79.01 -6.27 -23.79
N ILE A 113 78.05 -7.15 -24.17
CA ILE A 113 78.28 -8.22 -25.15
C ILE A 113 77.03 -8.30 -26.05
N GLN A 114 77.29 -8.02 -27.31
CA GLN A 114 76.43 -8.14 -28.47
C GLN A 114 76.76 -9.45 -29.17
N GLU A 115 75.78 -10.31 -29.45
CA GLU A 115 75.81 -11.16 -30.63
C GLU A 115 74.37 -11.44 -31.14
N PRO A 116 74.19 -11.54 -32.47
CA PRO A 116 72.89 -11.62 -33.11
C PRO A 116 72.53 -13.07 -33.43
N ASP A 117 71.25 -13.43 -33.30
CA ASP A 117 70.73 -14.61 -34.00
C ASP A 117 69.29 -14.42 -34.50
N PRO A 118 68.99 -14.75 -35.77
CA PRO A 118 67.72 -14.46 -36.41
C PRO A 118 66.86 -15.73 -36.51
N HIS A 119 65.89 -15.89 -35.62
CA HIS A 119 64.75 -16.76 -35.88
C HIS A 119 63.46 -16.14 -35.35
N PRO A 120 62.42 -15.96 -36.18
CA PRO A 120 61.14 -15.44 -35.72
C PRO A 120 60.33 -16.56 -35.07
N PRO A 121 60.11 -16.58 -33.74
CA PRO A 121 59.03 -17.38 -33.19
C PRO A 121 57.72 -16.77 -33.66
N ARG A 122 57.07 -17.50 -34.55
CA ARG A 122 55.71 -17.30 -35.05
C ARG A 122 54.79 -16.96 -33.86
N ARG A 123 54.48 -15.68 -33.69
CA ARG A 123 53.52 -15.14 -32.70
C ARG A 123 52.11 -15.62 -33.03
N LEU A 124 51.78 -16.85 -32.66
CA LEU A 124 50.40 -17.25 -32.38
C LEU A 124 50.06 -16.82 -30.95
N SER A 125 50.15 -15.51 -30.70
CA SER A 125 49.47 -14.90 -29.55
C SER A 125 47.98 -14.85 -29.89
N GLN A 126 47.34 -16.02 -29.92
CA GLN A 126 45.90 -16.10 -29.71
C GLN A 126 45.67 -15.55 -28.31
N SER A 127 45.42 -14.24 -28.23
CA SER A 127 44.96 -13.61 -27.01
C SER A 127 43.60 -14.25 -26.71
N PHE A 128 43.61 -15.34 -25.95
CA PHE A 128 42.48 -15.78 -25.17
C PHE A 128 42.18 -14.64 -24.22
N ARG A 129 41.40 -13.69 -24.72
CA ARG A 129 40.87 -12.55 -23.99
C ARG A 129 39.91 -13.18 -22.98
N LYS A 130 40.47 -13.67 -21.86
CA LYS A 130 39.73 -14.21 -20.72
C LYS A 130 38.70 -13.14 -20.38
N LYS A 131 37.44 -13.40 -20.71
CA LYS A 131 36.34 -12.52 -20.33
C LYS A 131 36.37 -12.45 -18.81
N LYS A 132 36.74 -11.29 -18.27
CA LYS A 132 36.68 -11.00 -16.83
C LYS A 132 35.22 -11.20 -16.42
N GLU A 133 34.92 -12.32 -15.77
CA GLU A 133 33.58 -12.59 -15.24
C GLU A 133 33.25 -11.48 -14.24
N ARG A 134 32.15 -10.76 -14.47
CA ARG A 134 31.67 -9.73 -13.55
C ARG A 134 30.85 -10.45 -12.49
N PHE A 135 31.38 -10.48 -11.28
CA PHE A 135 30.63 -10.92 -10.11
C PHE A 135 29.90 -9.70 -9.54
N THR A 136 28.67 -9.91 -9.06
CA THR A 136 27.91 -8.89 -8.36
C THR A 136 27.77 -9.32 -6.91
N PRO A 137 28.28 -8.54 -5.95
CA PRO A 137 28.14 -8.85 -4.54
C PRO A 137 26.68 -8.71 -4.12
N VAL A 138 26.08 -9.77 -3.56
CA VAL A 138 24.75 -9.75 -2.97
C VAL A 138 24.90 -9.68 -1.45
N ARG A 139 24.53 -8.55 -0.85
CA ARG A 139 24.49 -8.36 0.60
C ARG A 139 23.27 -9.05 1.19
N PHE A 140 23.42 -9.61 2.38
CA PHE A 140 22.28 -10.08 3.14
C PHE A 140 21.49 -8.88 3.64
N GLU A 141 20.17 -8.93 3.47
CA GLU A 141 19.27 -7.88 3.93
C GLU A 141 19.20 -7.87 5.46
N GLU A 142 19.16 -6.67 6.04
CA GLU A 142 18.99 -6.41 7.46
C GLU A 142 17.53 -6.65 7.88
N SER A 143 17.13 -7.92 7.85
CA SER A 143 15.76 -8.35 8.11
C SER A 143 15.74 -9.47 9.16
N ALA A 144 14.64 -9.56 9.91
CA ALA A 144 14.39 -10.65 10.86
C ALA A 144 14.48 -12.03 10.19
N TRP A 145 14.22 -12.11 8.88
CA TRP A 145 14.34 -13.34 8.09
C TRP A 145 15.77 -13.84 7.90
N SER A 146 16.77 -12.98 8.10
CA SER A 146 18.21 -13.31 8.05
C SER A 146 18.74 -13.90 9.37
N ILE A 147 18.00 -13.78 10.48
CA ILE A 147 18.41 -14.28 11.80
C ILE A 147 18.75 -15.78 11.82
N PRO A 148 17.96 -16.69 11.19
CA PRO A 148 18.28 -18.12 11.16
C PRO A 148 19.64 -18.46 10.54
N LEU A 149 20.21 -17.55 9.74
CA LEU A 149 21.55 -17.70 9.15
C LEU A 149 22.64 -17.62 10.23
N VAL A 150 22.49 -16.70 11.18
CA VAL A 150 23.51 -16.34 12.17
C VAL A 150 23.34 -17.09 13.50
N ILE A 151 22.16 -17.68 13.75
CA ILE A 151 21.88 -18.45 14.96
C ILE A 151 22.92 -19.58 15.15
N GLY A 152 23.64 -19.50 16.27
CA GLY A 152 24.69 -20.43 16.68
C GLY A 152 26.00 -20.31 15.89
N LEU A 153 26.25 -19.20 15.21
CA LEU A 153 27.56 -18.85 14.64
C LEU A 153 28.22 -17.70 15.37
N ALA A 154 27.43 -16.72 15.79
CA ALA A 154 27.92 -15.68 16.66
C ALA A 154 28.18 -16.26 18.05
N ASP A 155 29.29 -15.88 18.69
CA ASP A 155 29.58 -16.12 20.11
C ASP A 155 28.67 -15.23 20.99
N VAL A 156 27.37 -15.26 20.70
CA VAL A 156 26.32 -14.57 21.45
C VAL A 156 25.81 -15.45 22.58
N GLY A 157 25.38 -14.82 23.66
CA GLY A 157 24.85 -15.54 24.80
C GLY A 157 23.62 -16.37 24.42
N TRP A 158 23.32 -17.40 25.19
CA TRP A 158 22.11 -18.20 25.00
C TRP A 158 20.83 -17.33 25.09
N LEU A 159 20.84 -16.29 25.94
CA LEU A 159 19.74 -15.33 26.05
C LEU A 159 19.51 -14.56 24.75
N ASP A 160 20.57 -14.06 24.11
CA ASP A 160 20.47 -13.36 22.82
C ASP A 160 19.93 -14.28 21.73
N THR A 161 20.33 -15.56 21.75
CA THR A 161 19.84 -16.59 20.81
C THR A 161 18.35 -16.89 21.01
N VAL A 162 17.89 -16.99 22.27
CA VAL A 162 16.47 -17.17 22.59
C VAL A 162 15.67 -15.94 22.18
N GLY A 163 16.17 -14.72 22.47
CA GLY A 163 15.55 -13.47 22.06
C GLY A 163 15.42 -13.35 20.54
N ALA A 164 16.47 -13.70 19.80
CA ALA A 164 16.48 -13.77 18.34
C ALA A 164 15.43 -14.74 17.78
N LEU A 165 15.29 -15.93 18.37
CA LEU A 165 14.27 -16.89 17.95
C LEU A 165 12.86 -16.38 18.23
N ILE A 166 12.63 -15.77 19.40
CA ILE A 166 11.35 -15.13 19.73
C ILE A 166 11.04 -14.02 18.72
N LEU A 167 12.04 -13.21 18.32
CA LEU A 167 11.86 -12.14 17.34
C LEU A 167 11.40 -12.66 15.97
N VAL A 168 11.99 -13.76 15.48
CA VAL A 168 11.54 -14.41 14.24
C VAL A 168 10.08 -14.90 14.37
N LEU A 169 9.71 -15.48 15.51
CA LEU A 169 8.34 -15.94 15.76
C LEU A 169 7.34 -14.78 15.84
N VAL A 170 7.71 -13.68 16.50
CA VAL A 170 6.90 -12.45 16.57
C VAL A 170 6.73 -11.85 15.18
N ASN A 171 7.78 -11.82 14.37
CA ASN A 171 7.72 -11.34 12.99
C ASN A 171 6.71 -12.13 12.16
N VAL A 172 6.85 -13.46 12.13
CA VAL A 172 5.92 -14.36 11.43
C VAL A 172 4.49 -14.17 11.95
N GLY A 173 4.32 -14.09 13.27
CA GLY A 173 3.02 -13.87 13.90
C GLY A 173 2.36 -12.56 13.50
N MET A 174 3.10 -11.45 13.49
CA MET A 174 2.58 -10.13 13.14
C MET A 174 2.22 -10.04 11.65
N GLN A 175 3.09 -10.50 10.74
CA GLN A 175 2.78 -10.49 9.31
C GLN A 175 1.61 -11.41 8.96
N THR A 176 1.50 -12.57 9.63
CA THR A 176 0.34 -13.46 9.50
C THR A 176 -0.94 -12.79 10.02
N ALA A 177 -0.87 -12.08 11.15
CA ALA A 177 -2.00 -11.35 11.71
C ALA A 177 -2.47 -10.23 10.78
N PHE A 178 -1.55 -9.41 10.24
CA PHE A 178 -1.89 -8.38 9.26
C PHE A 178 -2.52 -8.97 8.00
N SER A 179 -1.93 -10.03 7.45
CA SER A 179 -2.50 -10.73 6.30
C SER A 179 -3.92 -11.25 6.57
N SER A 180 -4.16 -11.78 7.77
CA SER A 180 -5.47 -12.29 8.18
C SER A 180 -6.49 -11.17 8.40
N ILE A 181 -6.07 -10.03 8.95
CA ILE A 181 -6.91 -8.84 9.14
C ILE A 181 -7.31 -8.28 7.77
N LEU A 182 -6.36 -8.15 6.83
CA LEU A 182 -6.64 -7.64 5.48
C LEU A 182 -7.61 -8.55 4.70
N LEU A 183 -7.61 -9.87 4.98
CA LEU A 183 -8.54 -10.83 4.37
C LEU A 183 -9.87 -10.97 5.12
N SER A 184 -10.03 -10.31 6.27
CA SER A 184 -11.24 -10.43 7.07
C SER A 184 -12.41 -9.68 6.43
N GLU A 185 -13.61 -10.26 6.49
CA GLU A 185 -14.84 -9.65 5.94
C GLU A 185 -15.11 -8.23 6.48
N PRO A 186 -14.93 -7.93 7.80
CA PRO A 186 -15.17 -6.58 8.31
C PRO A 186 -14.26 -5.53 7.67
N PHE A 187 -13.04 -5.90 7.33
CA PHE A 187 -12.06 -5.00 6.72
C PHE A 187 -12.27 -4.85 5.22
N MET A 188 -12.65 -5.94 4.56
CA MET A 188 -12.93 -6.00 3.14
C MET A 188 -14.28 -5.36 2.74
N GLY A 189 -15.13 -5.04 3.73
CA GLY A 189 -16.44 -4.43 3.53
C GLY A 189 -17.46 -5.36 2.85
N GLU A 190 -18.72 -4.92 2.85
CA GLU A 190 -19.78 -5.60 2.11
C GLU A 190 -19.54 -5.49 0.61
N SER A 191 -19.91 -6.53 -0.15
CA SER A 191 -19.81 -6.46 -1.61
C SER A 191 -20.70 -5.35 -2.15
N PHE A 192 -20.27 -4.69 -3.22
CA PHE A 192 -21.03 -3.58 -3.80
C PHE A 192 -22.43 -4.02 -4.30
N ASP A 193 -22.65 -5.32 -4.51
CA ASP A 193 -23.95 -5.90 -4.85
C ASP A 193 -25.02 -5.65 -3.76
N THR A 194 -24.62 -5.57 -2.49
CA THR A 194 -25.54 -5.22 -1.38
C THR A 194 -26.09 -3.79 -1.53
N ASN A 195 -25.30 -2.88 -2.10
CA ASN A 195 -25.76 -1.52 -2.42
C ASN A 195 -26.77 -1.51 -3.56
N LEU A 196 -26.69 -2.47 -4.49
CA LEU A 196 -27.66 -2.63 -5.58
C LEU A 196 -29.04 -3.01 -5.05
N ASP A 197 -29.09 -4.00 -4.16
CA ASP A 197 -30.37 -4.39 -3.54
C ASP A 197 -30.93 -3.29 -2.65
N SER A 198 -30.05 -2.61 -1.89
CA SER A 198 -30.42 -1.44 -1.10
C SER A 198 -30.97 -0.30 -1.97
N ALA A 199 -30.35 -0.03 -3.13
CA ALA A 199 -30.82 0.95 -4.09
C ALA A 199 -32.21 0.59 -4.66
N ARG A 200 -32.44 -0.68 -5.02
CA ARG A 200 -33.73 -1.18 -5.52
C ARG A 200 -34.83 -1.09 -4.48
N ILE A 201 -34.53 -1.41 -3.22
CA ILE A 201 -35.49 -1.30 -2.12
C ILE A 201 -35.82 0.17 -1.89
N TRP A 202 -34.82 1.02 -1.76
CA TRP A 202 -34.99 2.46 -1.58
C TRP A 202 -35.81 3.08 -2.71
N ARG A 203 -35.50 2.75 -3.97
CA ARG A 203 -36.19 3.27 -5.15
C ARG A 203 -37.69 2.93 -5.15
N ARG A 204 -38.06 1.72 -4.74
CA ARG A 204 -39.45 1.25 -4.73
C ARG A 204 -40.25 1.68 -3.49
N SER A 205 -39.59 2.01 -2.40
CA SER A 205 -40.26 2.28 -1.11
C SER A 205 -40.24 3.74 -0.71
N VAL A 206 -39.07 4.40 -0.73
CA VAL A 206 -38.89 5.73 -0.13
C VAL A 206 -38.74 6.81 -1.19
N ALA A 207 -38.07 6.49 -2.29
CA ALA A 207 -37.61 7.50 -3.26
C ALA A 207 -38.74 8.28 -3.96
N HIS A 208 -39.93 7.68 -4.05
CA HIS A 208 -41.13 8.24 -4.68
C HIS A 208 -42.29 8.42 -3.70
N ASP A 209 -42.08 8.30 -2.39
CA ASP A 209 -43.14 8.48 -1.39
C ASP A 209 -43.52 9.98 -1.29
N ASP A 210 -44.82 10.28 -1.29
CA ASP A 210 -45.34 11.64 -1.23
C ASP A 210 -45.00 12.34 0.09
N ALA A 211 -44.76 11.57 1.15
CA ALA A 211 -44.33 12.09 2.45
C ALA A 211 -42.97 12.81 2.42
N TYR A 212 -42.13 12.54 1.41
CA TYR A 212 -40.79 13.14 1.28
C TYR A 212 -40.68 14.14 0.12
N VAL A 213 -41.82 14.61 -0.40
CA VAL A 213 -41.85 15.72 -1.35
C VAL A 213 -41.43 17.00 -0.64
N ASP A 214 -40.53 17.76 -1.25
CA ASP A 214 -40.10 19.02 -0.69
C ASP A 214 -41.11 20.15 -0.95
N LEU A 215 -40.85 21.33 -0.40
CA LEU A 215 -41.71 22.49 -0.62
C LEU A 215 -41.78 22.91 -2.10
N SER A 216 -40.73 22.65 -2.89
CA SER A 216 -40.72 22.93 -4.33
C SER A 216 -41.53 21.93 -5.16
N GLY A 217 -42.11 20.91 -4.52
CA GLY A 217 -42.89 19.89 -5.20
C GLY A 217 -42.02 18.97 -6.05
N THR A 218 -40.75 18.79 -5.68
CA THR A 218 -39.80 17.83 -6.28
C THR A 218 -39.78 16.54 -5.47
N SER A 219 -39.63 15.41 -6.17
CA SER A 219 -39.50 14.11 -5.53
C SER A 219 -38.13 13.99 -4.82
N LEU A 220 -38.07 13.16 -3.78
CA LEU A 220 -36.83 12.88 -3.07
C LEU A 220 -35.75 12.32 -4.02
N VAL A 221 -36.13 11.45 -4.96
CA VAL A 221 -35.19 10.90 -5.93
C VAL A 221 -34.61 11.95 -6.88
N SER A 222 -35.42 12.89 -7.35
CA SER A 222 -34.95 13.98 -8.20
C SER A 222 -33.91 14.83 -7.46
N ARG A 223 -34.09 15.06 -6.15
CA ARG A 223 -33.13 15.81 -5.35
C ARG A 223 -31.84 15.04 -5.06
N VAL A 224 -31.92 13.74 -4.73
CA VAL A 224 -30.75 12.84 -4.58
C VAL A 224 -29.90 12.84 -5.85
N CYS A 225 -30.53 12.63 -7.01
CA CYS A 225 -29.84 12.57 -8.30
C CYS A 225 -29.38 13.95 -8.81
N GLY A 226 -30.03 15.03 -8.36
CA GLY A 226 -29.60 16.41 -8.55
C GLY A 226 -28.40 16.81 -7.70
N ALA A 227 -27.95 15.95 -6.77
CA ALA A 227 -26.93 16.25 -5.77
C ALA A 227 -27.26 17.50 -4.94
N ASP A 228 -28.53 17.63 -4.54
CA ASP A 228 -28.97 18.72 -3.66
C ASP A 228 -28.31 18.59 -2.27
N GLY A 229 -27.57 19.63 -1.89
CA GLY A 229 -26.82 19.67 -0.62
C GLY A 229 -27.71 19.92 0.60
N ALA A 230 -28.98 20.29 0.40
CA ALA A 230 -29.94 20.54 1.48
C ALA A 230 -30.75 19.28 1.87
N LEU A 231 -30.29 18.08 1.48
CA LEU A 231 -30.95 16.84 1.87
C LEU A 231 -30.70 16.56 3.35
N ILE A 232 -31.79 16.32 4.08
CA ILE A 232 -31.76 15.82 5.46
C ILE A 232 -31.99 14.30 5.47
N LEU A 233 -32.79 13.80 4.52
CA LEU A 233 -33.08 12.38 4.34
C LEU A 233 -32.31 11.83 3.13
N SER A 234 -31.99 10.53 3.17
CA SER A 234 -31.28 9.82 2.10
C SER A 234 -29.86 10.35 1.80
N ASN A 235 -29.19 10.88 2.82
CA ASN A 235 -27.81 11.39 2.72
C ASN A 235 -26.84 10.30 2.23
N GLN A 236 -27.07 9.04 2.63
CA GLN A 236 -26.25 7.91 2.17
C GLN A 236 -26.38 7.68 0.66
N GLN A 237 -27.60 7.75 0.10
CA GLN A 237 -27.84 7.59 -1.34
C GLN A 237 -27.27 8.76 -2.13
N ALA A 238 -27.42 9.99 -1.64
CA ALA A 238 -26.83 11.16 -2.26
C ALA A 238 -25.29 11.11 -2.25
N ALA A 239 -24.68 10.71 -1.14
CA ALA A 239 -23.25 10.50 -1.03
C ALA A 239 -22.76 9.38 -1.98
N LEU A 240 -23.50 8.27 -2.05
CA LEU A 240 -23.18 7.15 -2.93
C LEU A 240 -23.22 7.56 -4.42
N VAL A 241 -24.26 8.27 -4.86
CA VAL A 241 -24.35 8.79 -6.24
C VAL A 241 -23.21 9.78 -6.53
N LYS A 242 -22.90 10.66 -5.58
CA LYS A 242 -21.78 11.60 -5.70
C LYS A 242 -20.43 10.87 -5.84
N GLN A 243 -20.20 9.83 -5.04
CA GLN A 243 -18.99 9.00 -5.10
C GLN A 243 -18.91 8.25 -6.44
N ILE A 244 -19.99 7.63 -6.90
CA ILE A 244 -20.02 6.94 -8.20
C ILE A 244 -19.71 7.91 -9.35
N ASN A 245 -20.31 9.11 -9.34
CA ASN A 245 -20.05 10.13 -10.36
C ASN A 245 -18.60 10.60 -10.34
N ALA A 246 -18.02 10.84 -9.16
CA ALA A 246 -16.63 11.24 -9.03
C ALA A 246 -15.67 10.12 -9.49
N PHE A 247 -15.95 8.87 -9.11
CA PHE A 247 -15.10 7.73 -9.44
C PHE A 247 -15.09 7.42 -10.94
N LEU A 248 -16.26 7.42 -11.57
CA LEU A 248 -16.44 7.13 -13.01
C LEU A 248 -16.29 8.37 -13.90
N GLY A 249 -16.10 9.58 -13.34
CA GLY A 249 -16.01 10.82 -14.12
C GLY A 249 -17.30 11.17 -14.87
N MET A 250 -18.47 10.84 -14.31
CA MET A 250 -19.76 11.07 -14.95
C MET A 250 -20.41 12.37 -14.48
N GLY A 251 -21.12 13.05 -15.39
CA GLY A 251 -22.05 14.12 -15.03
C GLY A 251 -23.28 13.58 -14.29
N LYS A 252 -24.05 14.49 -13.68
CA LYS A 252 -25.27 14.17 -12.92
C LYS A 252 -26.28 13.37 -13.75
N GLY A 253 -26.46 13.72 -15.02
CA GLY A 253 -27.42 13.08 -15.94
C GLY A 253 -26.85 12.02 -16.88
N ASP A 254 -25.53 11.76 -16.82
CA ASP A 254 -24.87 10.86 -17.77
C ASP A 254 -24.94 9.41 -17.28
N PHE A 255 -25.35 8.49 -18.15
CA PHE A 255 -25.37 7.04 -17.89
C PHE A 255 -24.40 6.27 -18.79
N THR A 256 -23.61 6.98 -19.59
CA THR A 256 -22.55 6.40 -20.40
C THR A 256 -21.21 6.74 -19.76
N PRO A 257 -20.40 5.74 -19.39
CA PRO A 257 -19.06 6.01 -18.88
C PRO A 257 -18.26 6.81 -19.91
N GLN A 258 -17.55 7.85 -19.45
CA GLN A 258 -16.62 8.59 -20.30
C GLN A 258 -15.38 7.74 -20.58
N MET A 259 -14.64 8.08 -21.65
CA MET A 259 -13.37 7.42 -21.97
C MET A 259 -12.33 7.60 -20.83
N PHE A 260 -12.39 8.71 -20.11
CA PHE A 260 -11.50 9.01 -18.99
C PHE A 260 -12.25 8.90 -17.66
N GLN A 261 -11.87 7.90 -16.86
CA GLN A 261 -12.45 7.63 -15.54
C GLN A 261 -11.36 7.84 -14.48
N PRO A 262 -11.32 8.99 -13.80
CA PRO A 262 -10.19 9.37 -12.94
C PRO A 262 -10.00 8.42 -11.75
N GLY A 263 -11.09 7.96 -11.12
CA GLY A 263 -11.01 7.03 -9.99
C GLY A 263 -10.45 5.67 -10.38
N VAL A 264 -10.82 5.18 -11.56
CA VAL A 264 -10.30 3.91 -12.11
C VAL A 264 -8.82 4.02 -12.45
N LEU A 265 -8.40 5.10 -13.09
CA LEU A 265 -6.99 5.33 -13.40
C LEU A 265 -6.16 5.37 -12.13
N LEU A 266 -6.62 6.12 -11.11
CA LEU A 266 -5.94 6.19 -9.82
C LEU A 266 -5.87 4.80 -9.15
N CYS A 267 -6.96 4.03 -9.18
CA CYS A 267 -6.98 2.67 -8.66
C CYS A 267 -5.95 1.76 -9.34
N ILE A 268 -5.83 1.83 -10.67
CA ILE A 268 -4.83 1.07 -11.43
C ILE A 268 -3.42 1.51 -11.06
N LEU A 269 -3.16 2.81 -10.91
CA LEU A 269 -1.84 3.34 -10.53
C LEU A 269 -1.45 2.89 -9.12
N CYS A 270 -2.39 2.89 -8.16
CA CYS A 270 -2.13 2.40 -6.81
C CYS A 270 -1.91 0.89 -6.77
N ILE A 271 -2.66 0.09 -7.55
CA ILE A 271 -2.42 -1.35 -7.67
C ILE A 271 -1.06 -1.63 -8.34
N LEU A 272 -0.68 -0.84 -9.35
CA LEU A 272 0.64 -0.93 -9.98
C LEU A 272 1.75 -0.64 -8.98
N LEU A 273 1.63 0.47 -8.23
CA LEU A 273 2.59 0.83 -7.18
C LEU A 273 2.68 -0.27 -6.11
N TRP A 274 1.54 -0.75 -5.62
CA TRP A 274 1.48 -1.85 -4.65
C TRP A 274 2.15 -3.12 -5.18
N THR A 275 1.86 -3.49 -6.43
CA THR A 275 2.46 -4.65 -7.08
C THR A 275 3.98 -4.48 -7.20
N LEU A 276 4.48 -3.28 -7.51
CA LEU A 276 5.91 -2.97 -7.56
C LEU A 276 6.58 -3.10 -6.18
N CYS A 277 5.93 -2.64 -5.10
CA CYS A 277 6.42 -2.79 -3.73
C CYS A 277 6.55 -4.27 -3.35
N VAL A 278 5.51 -5.07 -3.54
CA VAL A 278 5.57 -6.51 -3.25
C VAL A 278 6.55 -7.24 -4.17
N TYR A 279 6.67 -6.80 -5.42
CA TYR A 279 7.61 -7.37 -6.37
C TYR A 279 9.07 -7.11 -5.96
N LYS A 280 9.41 -5.91 -5.47
CA LYS A 280 10.73 -5.59 -4.89
C LYS A 280 11.08 -6.60 -3.81
N GLU A 281 10.11 -6.89 -2.95
CA GLU A 281 10.23 -7.82 -1.85
C GLU A 281 10.46 -9.27 -2.32
N ILE A 282 9.60 -9.79 -3.22
CA ILE A 282 9.77 -11.13 -3.82
C ILE A 282 11.13 -11.27 -4.52
N ARG A 283 11.60 -10.21 -5.20
CA ARG A 283 12.91 -10.20 -5.85
C ARG A 283 14.04 -10.30 -4.82
N SER A 284 13.96 -9.59 -3.70
CA SER A 284 14.95 -9.70 -2.60
C SER A 284 15.03 -11.14 -2.10
N VAL A 285 13.88 -11.78 -1.87
CA VAL A 285 13.82 -13.19 -1.45
C VAL A 285 14.43 -14.12 -2.48
N TRP A 286 14.14 -13.92 -3.77
CA TRP A 286 14.67 -14.74 -4.85
C TRP A 286 16.20 -14.66 -4.96
N LEU A 287 16.77 -13.45 -4.85
CA LEU A 287 18.21 -13.24 -4.88
C LEU A 287 18.90 -13.87 -3.67
N SER A 288 18.32 -13.71 -2.48
CA SER A 288 18.82 -14.33 -1.24
C SER A 288 18.75 -15.86 -1.28
N LEU A 289 17.68 -16.41 -1.84
CA LEU A 289 17.52 -17.84 -2.08
C LEU A 289 18.62 -18.33 -3.02
N GLU A 290 18.82 -17.68 -4.17
CA GLU A 290 19.85 -18.06 -5.13
C GLU A 290 21.25 -18.04 -4.50
N ALA A 291 21.60 -16.98 -3.78
CA ALA A 291 22.88 -16.87 -3.09
C ALA A 291 23.07 -18.06 -2.12
N THR A 292 22.01 -18.42 -1.38
CA THR A 292 22.01 -19.56 -0.46
C THR A 292 22.13 -20.91 -1.18
N LEU A 293 21.58 -21.05 -2.38
CA LEU A 293 21.71 -22.27 -3.20
C LEU A 293 23.14 -22.51 -3.71
N GLN A 294 23.97 -21.47 -3.80
CA GLN A 294 25.37 -21.57 -4.24
C GLN A 294 26.34 -22.00 -3.13
N ILE A 295 25.94 -21.88 -1.85
CA ILE A 295 26.78 -22.27 -0.71
C ILE A 295 26.87 -23.80 -0.63
N PRO A 296 28.08 -24.41 -0.59
CA PRO A 296 28.22 -25.85 -0.49
C PRO A 296 27.70 -26.37 0.86
N LYS A 297 27.09 -27.56 0.82
CA LYS A 297 26.45 -28.20 1.98
C LYS A 297 27.42 -29.17 2.65
N ALA A 298 27.51 -29.12 3.98
CA ALA A 298 28.33 -30.04 4.79
C ALA A 298 27.56 -30.54 6.02
N ARG A 299 28.15 -31.45 6.81
CA ARG A 299 27.53 -31.93 8.07
C ARG A 299 27.62 -30.90 9.19
N ARG A 300 28.70 -30.12 9.23
CA ARG A 300 28.92 -29.03 10.19
C ARG A 300 29.09 -27.74 9.39
N THR A 301 28.55 -26.65 9.93
CA THR A 301 28.76 -25.32 9.36
C THR A 301 30.20 -24.90 9.65
N ALA A 302 30.95 -24.48 8.64
CA ALA A 302 32.26 -23.86 8.81
C ALA A 302 32.19 -22.39 8.40
N PHE A 303 32.58 -21.52 9.32
CA PHE A 303 32.60 -20.08 9.16
C PHE A 303 34.03 -19.60 9.38
N ASP A 304 34.63 -18.97 8.37
CA ASP A 304 36.03 -18.53 8.41
C ASP A 304 36.13 -17.15 7.75
N ASN A 305 36.89 -16.24 8.36
CA ASN A 305 37.11 -14.87 7.86
C ASN A 305 35.84 -14.13 7.40
N ARG A 306 34.73 -14.26 8.13
CA ARG A 306 33.42 -13.66 7.78
C ARG A 306 32.75 -14.23 6.52
N THR A 307 33.26 -15.32 5.99
CA THR A 307 32.69 -16.06 4.86
C THR A 307 32.14 -17.42 5.27
N PHE A 308 31.07 -17.85 4.59
CA PHE A 308 30.53 -19.18 4.75
C PHE A 308 31.26 -20.16 3.83
N LEU A 309 32.16 -20.96 4.38
CA LEU A 309 32.83 -22.02 3.62
C LEU A 309 31.87 -23.17 3.32
N CYS A 310 31.04 -23.57 4.29
CA CYS A 310 30.00 -24.58 4.08
C CYS A 310 28.87 -24.48 5.11
N LEU A 311 27.65 -24.84 4.72
CA LEU A 311 26.46 -24.77 5.56
C LEU A 311 25.94 -26.15 5.96
N SER A 312 25.57 -26.33 7.23
CA SER A 312 24.93 -27.58 7.68
C SER A 312 23.55 -27.79 7.03
N TYR A 313 23.17 -29.04 6.76
CA TYR A 313 21.86 -29.38 6.18
C TYR A 313 20.66 -28.84 6.99
N GLY A 314 20.76 -28.86 8.32
CA GLY A 314 19.70 -28.34 9.19
C GLY A 314 19.50 -26.84 9.02
N ARG A 315 20.58 -26.05 9.06
CA ARG A 315 20.52 -24.59 8.83
C ARG A 315 20.07 -24.26 7.42
N TYR A 316 20.57 -24.98 6.43
CA TYR A 316 20.13 -24.82 5.05
C TYR A 316 18.62 -25.05 4.90
N CYS A 317 18.08 -26.09 5.56
CA CYS A 317 16.64 -26.34 5.56
C CYS A 317 15.87 -25.22 6.26
N LEU A 318 16.34 -24.75 7.42
CA LEU A 318 15.70 -23.64 8.14
C LEU A 318 15.66 -22.35 7.33
N LEU A 319 16.75 -22.01 6.63
CA LEU A 319 16.80 -20.86 5.71
C LEU A 319 15.86 -21.02 4.52
N LEU A 320 15.83 -22.21 3.93
CA LEU A 320 14.90 -22.47 2.83
C LEU A 320 13.45 -22.34 3.29
N CYS A 321 13.13 -22.83 4.49
CA CYS A 321 11.81 -22.67 5.10
C CYS A 321 11.49 -21.19 5.40
N SER A 322 12.47 -20.40 5.87
CA SER A 322 12.25 -18.97 6.15
C SER A 322 11.98 -18.18 4.87
N PHE A 323 12.74 -18.41 3.79
CA PHE A 323 12.48 -17.79 2.49
C PHE A 323 11.14 -18.21 1.90
N ALA A 324 10.76 -19.49 2.04
CA ALA A 324 9.46 -19.97 1.57
C ALA A 324 8.30 -19.31 2.36
N ALA A 325 8.45 -19.15 3.67
CA ALA A 325 7.46 -18.46 4.51
C ALA A 325 7.34 -16.97 4.14
N ARG A 326 8.48 -16.26 3.98
CA ARG A 326 8.52 -14.85 3.54
C ARG A 326 7.83 -14.66 2.19
N ALA A 327 8.17 -15.50 1.20
CA ALA A 327 7.54 -15.46 -0.12
C ALA A 327 6.03 -15.78 -0.08
N ALA A 328 5.62 -16.73 0.76
CA ALA A 328 4.20 -17.07 0.92
C ALA A 328 3.41 -15.91 1.53
N ILE A 329 3.94 -15.27 2.57
CA ILE A 329 3.33 -14.09 3.19
C ILE A 329 3.24 -12.93 2.20
N ALA A 330 4.33 -12.62 1.48
CA ALA A 330 4.33 -11.58 0.45
C ALA A 330 3.27 -11.84 -0.64
N ALA A 331 3.11 -13.10 -1.08
CA ALA A 331 2.08 -13.47 -2.04
C ALA A 331 0.65 -13.30 -1.49
N VAL A 332 0.41 -13.67 -0.23
CA VAL A 332 -0.89 -13.45 0.42
C VAL A 332 -1.18 -11.96 0.57
N LEU A 333 -0.19 -11.16 0.97
CA LEU A 333 -0.32 -9.70 1.06
C LEU A 333 -0.58 -9.07 -0.30
N LEU A 334 0.06 -9.54 -1.38
CA LEU A 334 -0.24 -9.06 -2.74
C LEU A 334 -1.72 -9.21 -3.06
N VAL A 335 -2.28 -10.40 -2.83
CA VAL A 335 -3.70 -10.70 -3.10
C VAL A 335 -4.61 -9.87 -2.20
N ALA A 336 -4.34 -9.85 -0.89
CA ALA A 336 -5.15 -9.12 0.09
C ALA A 336 -5.13 -7.61 -0.15
N GLY A 337 -3.96 -7.03 -0.39
CA GLY A 337 -3.81 -5.60 -0.68
C GLY A 337 -4.43 -5.20 -2.02
N THR A 338 -4.32 -6.03 -3.05
CA THR A 338 -4.97 -5.78 -4.35
C THR A 338 -6.49 -5.79 -4.21
N LEU A 339 -7.02 -6.77 -3.46
CA LEU A 339 -8.45 -6.86 -3.16
C LEU A 339 -8.95 -5.65 -2.35
N TRP A 340 -8.20 -5.22 -1.34
CA TRP A 340 -8.55 -4.07 -0.52
C TRP A 340 -8.55 -2.76 -1.32
N LEU A 341 -7.49 -2.52 -2.11
CA LEU A 341 -7.41 -1.35 -2.99
C LEU A 341 -8.54 -1.35 -4.03
N ALA A 342 -8.83 -2.49 -4.65
CA ALA A 342 -9.87 -2.58 -5.66
C ALA A 342 -11.28 -2.34 -5.11
N ARG A 343 -11.52 -2.57 -3.82
CA ARG A 343 -12.82 -2.29 -3.16
C ARG A 343 -12.97 -0.86 -2.65
N THR A 344 -11.88 -0.10 -2.59
CA THR A 344 -11.92 1.28 -2.10
C THR A 344 -12.49 2.19 -3.18
N THR A 345 -13.66 2.79 -2.94
CA THR A 345 -14.36 3.64 -3.91
C THR A 345 -14.05 5.13 -3.74
N SER A 346 -13.57 5.52 -2.56
CA SER A 346 -13.13 6.88 -2.25
C SER A 346 -11.70 7.11 -2.73
N ILE A 347 -11.49 8.15 -3.54
CA ILE A 347 -10.20 8.53 -4.11
C ILE A 347 -9.16 8.83 -3.00
N GLU A 348 -9.58 9.56 -1.96
CA GLU A 348 -8.71 9.94 -0.84
C GLU A 348 -8.27 8.72 -0.01
N GLU A 349 -9.21 7.81 0.27
CA GLU A 349 -8.94 6.58 1.00
C GLU A 349 -8.04 5.65 0.20
N LEU A 350 -8.15 5.63 -1.13
CA LEU A 350 -7.38 4.75 -1.99
C LEU A 350 -5.88 5.05 -1.90
N MET A 351 -5.51 6.33 -1.88
CA MET A 351 -4.11 6.75 -1.68
C MET A 351 -3.61 6.41 -0.27
N LEU A 352 -4.43 6.66 0.75
CA LEU A 352 -4.07 6.38 2.14
C LEU A 352 -3.87 4.88 2.38
N ASN A 353 -4.74 4.05 1.80
CA ASN A 353 -4.67 2.59 1.88
C ASN A 353 -3.42 2.05 1.17
N ALA A 354 -3.03 2.62 0.02
CA ALA A 354 -1.81 2.22 -0.68
C ALA A 354 -0.54 2.49 0.15
N VAL A 355 -0.47 3.64 0.83
CA VAL A 355 0.65 3.98 1.72
C VAL A 355 0.67 3.08 2.95
N ALA A 356 -0.49 2.80 3.56
CA ALA A 356 -0.59 1.90 4.70
C ALA A 356 -0.12 0.47 4.35
N LEU A 357 -0.49 -0.02 3.17
CA LEU A 357 -0.03 -1.32 2.67
C LEU A 357 1.50 -1.39 2.53
N HIS A 358 2.14 -0.33 2.04
CA HIS A 358 3.60 -0.27 1.97
C HIS A 358 4.23 -0.37 3.37
N ALA A 359 3.68 0.35 4.35
CA ALA A 359 4.18 0.30 5.72
C ALA A 359 4.06 -1.10 6.35
N ILE A 360 3.04 -1.90 5.96
CA ILE A 360 2.87 -3.29 6.43
C ILE A 360 3.96 -4.22 5.90
N LEU A 361 4.46 -4.00 4.67
CA LEU A 361 5.57 -4.78 4.13
C LEU A 361 6.86 -4.55 4.93
N ASP A 362 7.14 -3.30 5.31
CA ASP A 362 8.39 -2.91 5.98
C ASP A 362 8.45 -3.25 7.49
N VAL A 363 7.43 -3.94 8.00
CA VAL A 363 7.28 -4.25 9.43
C VAL A 363 8.41 -5.15 9.94
N ASP A 364 8.93 -6.07 9.12
CA ASP A 364 9.99 -6.98 9.57
C ASP A 364 11.36 -6.30 9.69
N GLU A 365 11.64 -5.32 8.83
CA GLU A 365 12.79 -4.44 8.89
C GLU A 365 12.71 -3.57 10.15
N PHE A 366 11.54 -3.01 10.46
CA PHE A 366 11.34 -2.25 11.70
C PHE A 366 11.54 -3.10 12.95
N LEU A 367 11.00 -4.33 12.97
CA LEU A 367 11.24 -5.27 14.07
C LEU A 367 12.72 -5.62 14.20
N PHE A 368 13.40 -5.84 13.08
CA PHE A 368 14.82 -6.15 13.07
C PHE A 368 15.66 -4.99 13.63
N ALA A 369 15.42 -3.77 13.16
CA ALA A 369 16.14 -2.58 13.59
C ALA A 369 15.94 -2.29 15.08
N CYS A 370 14.72 -2.47 15.59
CA CYS A 370 14.37 -2.08 16.95
C CYS A 370 14.69 -3.14 18.01
N LEU A 371 14.51 -4.43 17.69
CA LEU A 371 14.49 -5.51 18.70
C LEU A 371 15.66 -6.49 18.58
N THR A 372 16.42 -6.46 17.49
CA THR A 372 17.57 -7.37 17.34
C THR A 372 18.72 -6.93 18.25
N PRO A 373 19.35 -7.84 19.01
CA PRO A 373 20.53 -7.50 19.80
C PRO A 373 21.65 -6.93 18.90
N ILE A 374 22.29 -5.83 19.35
CA ILE A 374 23.33 -5.10 18.60
C ILE A 374 24.45 -6.03 18.10
N LYS A 375 24.84 -7.03 18.91
CA LYS A 375 25.85 -8.03 18.51
C LYS A 375 25.44 -8.80 17.26
N MET A 376 24.16 -9.15 17.16
CA MET A 376 23.64 -9.92 16.03
C MET A 376 23.48 -9.04 14.79
N GLN A 377 23.09 -7.77 14.97
CA GLN A 377 23.09 -6.76 13.90
C GLN A 377 24.51 -6.60 13.32
N HIS A 378 25.52 -6.41 14.17
CA HIS A 378 26.91 -6.31 13.72
C HIS A 378 27.40 -7.57 13.00
N VAL A 379 27.02 -8.76 13.46
CA VAL A 379 27.41 -9.99 12.78
C VAL A 379 26.78 -10.05 11.38
N ILE A 380 25.48 -9.74 11.25
CA ILE A 380 24.78 -9.70 9.95
C ILE A 380 25.41 -8.65 9.02
N GLN A 381 25.69 -7.44 9.54
CA GLN A 381 26.35 -6.36 8.79
C GLN A 381 27.78 -6.70 8.38
N SER A 382 28.48 -7.51 9.18
CA SER A 382 29.85 -7.94 8.90
C SER A 382 29.97 -9.11 7.93
N LEU A 383 28.84 -9.74 7.54
CA LEU A 383 28.87 -10.86 6.60
C LEU A 383 29.37 -10.40 5.24
N GLU A 384 30.36 -11.11 4.70
CA GLU A 384 30.86 -10.80 3.37
C GLU A 384 29.76 -11.05 2.32
N PRO A 385 29.54 -10.14 1.36
CA PRO A 385 28.55 -10.31 0.30
C PRO A 385 28.84 -11.57 -0.54
N ILE A 386 27.79 -12.33 -0.86
CA ILE A 386 27.94 -13.53 -1.71
C ILE A 386 28.08 -13.11 -3.17
N GLN A 387 29.14 -13.61 -3.83
CA GLN A 387 29.43 -13.31 -5.22
C GLN A 387 28.59 -14.19 -6.16
N VAL A 388 27.51 -13.64 -6.71
CA VAL A 388 26.63 -14.35 -7.67
C VAL A 388 27.11 -14.10 -9.10
N LYS A 389 27.21 -15.16 -9.91
CA LYS A 389 27.54 -15.06 -11.34
C LYS A 389 26.34 -14.62 -12.17
N TYR A 390 26.33 -13.36 -12.61
CA TYR A 390 25.30 -12.85 -13.51
C TYR A 390 25.69 -13.01 -14.98
N SER A 391 24.82 -13.70 -15.74
CA SER A 391 24.93 -13.78 -17.20
C SER A 391 24.04 -12.73 -17.87
N ARG A 392 24.55 -12.09 -18.95
CA ARG A 392 23.80 -11.05 -19.69
C ARG A 392 22.44 -11.53 -20.21
N ARG A 393 22.37 -12.77 -20.73
CA ARG A 393 21.10 -13.34 -21.23
C ARG A 393 20.10 -13.54 -20.10
N ARG A 394 20.59 -13.98 -18.94
CA ARG A 394 19.77 -14.19 -17.76
C ARG A 394 19.15 -12.88 -17.27
N SER A 395 19.96 -11.82 -17.17
CA SER A 395 19.46 -10.48 -16.79
C SER A 395 18.36 -9.99 -17.72
N GLN A 396 18.49 -10.19 -19.04
CA GLN A 396 17.44 -9.82 -20.00
C GLN A 396 16.15 -10.65 -19.83
N CYS A 397 16.28 -11.97 -19.72
CA CYS A 397 15.12 -12.85 -19.47
C CYS A 397 14.44 -12.51 -18.14
N GLU A 398 15.22 -12.19 -17.12
CA GLU A 398 14.76 -11.76 -15.81
C GLU A 398 13.95 -10.47 -15.93
N THR A 399 14.47 -9.40 -16.55
CA THR A 399 13.71 -8.16 -16.78
C THR A 399 12.41 -8.38 -17.54
N ILE A 400 12.41 -9.23 -18.58
CA ILE A 400 11.20 -9.55 -19.36
C ILE A 400 10.18 -10.32 -18.50
N ALA A 401 10.63 -11.32 -17.74
CA ALA A 401 9.77 -12.08 -16.84
C ALA A 401 9.14 -11.18 -15.78
N HIS A 402 9.91 -10.24 -15.24
CA HIS A 402 9.46 -9.28 -14.23
C HIS A 402 8.44 -8.30 -14.79
N PHE A 403 8.72 -7.71 -15.95
CA PHE A 403 7.76 -6.84 -16.63
C PHE A 403 6.47 -7.60 -16.98
N SER A 404 6.59 -8.83 -17.48
CA SER A 404 5.44 -9.70 -17.76
C SER A 404 4.64 -10.01 -16.50
N LEU A 405 5.29 -10.31 -15.37
CA LEU A 405 4.63 -10.62 -14.11
C LEU A 405 3.82 -9.42 -13.60
N ILE A 406 4.42 -8.22 -13.57
CA ILE A 406 3.76 -6.99 -13.13
C ILE A 406 2.58 -6.66 -14.05
N LEU A 407 2.79 -6.71 -15.37
CA LEU A 407 1.73 -6.45 -16.35
C LEU A 407 0.59 -7.46 -16.20
N THR A 408 0.88 -8.75 -16.07
CA THR A 408 -0.15 -9.77 -15.85
C THR A 408 -0.90 -9.55 -14.55
N ALA A 409 -0.23 -9.21 -13.45
CA ALA A 409 -0.89 -8.93 -12.17
C ALA A 409 -1.84 -7.74 -12.25
N VAL A 410 -1.43 -6.62 -12.87
CA VAL A 410 -2.27 -5.43 -13.04
C VAL A 410 -3.44 -5.70 -13.98
N LEU A 411 -3.21 -6.37 -15.11
CA LEU A 411 -4.29 -6.75 -16.03
C LEU A 411 -5.29 -7.70 -15.35
N LEU A 412 -4.80 -8.68 -14.58
CA LEU A 412 -5.65 -9.60 -13.84
C LEU A 412 -6.51 -8.86 -12.82
N ALA A 413 -5.93 -7.93 -12.06
CA ALA A 413 -6.67 -7.09 -11.12
C ALA A 413 -7.73 -6.23 -11.83
N TYR A 414 -7.39 -5.65 -12.99
CA TYR A 414 -8.33 -4.88 -13.79
C TYR A 414 -9.53 -5.73 -14.23
N TYR A 415 -9.28 -6.87 -14.89
CA TYR A 415 -10.36 -7.70 -15.44
C TYR A 415 -11.20 -8.42 -14.38
N ILE A 416 -10.58 -8.86 -13.28
CA ILE A 416 -11.28 -9.64 -12.24
C ILE A 416 -11.93 -8.75 -11.19
N LEU A 417 -11.36 -7.59 -10.86
CA LEU A 417 -11.82 -6.78 -9.72
C LEU A 417 -12.40 -5.43 -10.16
N ILE A 418 -11.66 -4.65 -10.96
CA ILE A 418 -12.03 -3.27 -11.27
C ILE A 418 -13.17 -3.20 -12.30
N ALA A 419 -13.07 -3.95 -13.40
CA ALA A 419 -14.10 -3.98 -14.45
C ALA A 419 -15.50 -4.38 -13.93
N PRO A 420 -15.66 -5.45 -13.13
CA PRO A 420 -16.97 -5.76 -12.56
C PRO A 420 -17.43 -4.68 -11.57
N LEU A 421 -16.54 -4.10 -10.76
CA LEU A 421 -16.91 -3.01 -9.85
C LEU A 421 -17.49 -1.80 -10.61
N GLN A 422 -16.89 -1.41 -11.74
CA GLN A 422 -17.41 -0.33 -12.59
C GLN A 422 -18.83 -0.65 -13.10
N SER A 423 -19.07 -1.89 -13.54
CA SER A 423 -20.39 -2.32 -14.00
C SER A 423 -21.41 -2.22 -12.87
N THR A 424 -21.10 -2.74 -11.69
CA THR A 424 -22.01 -2.69 -10.53
C THR A 424 -22.25 -1.26 -10.07
N MET A 425 -21.23 -0.38 -10.07
CA MET A 425 -21.40 1.06 -9.80
C MET A 425 -22.36 1.73 -10.77
N LEU A 426 -22.23 1.43 -12.07
CA LEU A 426 -23.12 1.97 -13.08
C LEU A 426 -24.55 1.46 -12.90
N GLU A 427 -24.72 0.16 -12.62
CA GLU A 427 -26.03 -0.44 -12.33
C GLU A 427 -26.68 0.20 -11.10
N VAL A 428 -25.94 0.40 -10.00
CA VAL A 428 -26.44 1.11 -8.82
C VAL A 428 -26.89 2.53 -9.17
N LYS A 429 -26.12 3.26 -9.97
CA LYS A 429 -26.55 4.59 -10.44
C LYS A 429 -27.80 4.52 -11.30
N ILE A 430 -27.94 3.53 -12.18
CA ILE A 430 -29.14 3.33 -13.01
C ILE A 430 -30.35 3.00 -12.13
N GLU A 431 -30.21 2.16 -11.11
CA GLU A 431 -31.30 1.86 -10.18
C GLU A 431 -31.70 3.07 -9.34
N LEU A 432 -30.73 3.86 -8.88
CA LEU A 432 -31.00 5.07 -8.09
C LEU A 432 -31.57 6.21 -8.93
N CYS A 433 -31.02 6.45 -10.12
CA CYS A 433 -31.24 7.68 -10.90
C CYS A 433 -31.76 7.44 -12.32
N GLY A 434 -31.90 6.21 -12.78
CA GLY A 434 -32.50 5.91 -14.07
C GLY A 434 -34.00 6.25 -14.14
N GLY A 435 -34.52 6.26 -15.35
CA GLY A 435 -35.94 6.40 -15.64
C GLY A 435 -36.54 7.76 -15.29
N ASN A 436 -37.87 7.79 -15.13
CA ASN A 436 -38.57 9.00 -14.70
C ASN A 436 -38.34 9.21 -13.20
N GLN A 437 -37.79 10.37 -12.82
CA GLN A 437 -37.58 10.75 -11.42
C GLN A 437 -38.70 11.68 -10.94
N SER A 438 -39.41 12.33 -11.85
CA SER A 438 -40.34 13.43 -11.58
C SER A 438 -41.75 12.92 -11.29
N PHE A 439 -41.90 11.99 -10.36
CA PHE A 439 -43.21 11.58 -9.86
C PHE A 439 -43.14 11.12 -8.41
N VAL A 440 -44.28 11.19 -7.73
CA VAL A 440 -44.51 10.57 -6.42
C VAL A 440 -45.74 9.70 -6.43
N VAL A 441 -45.82 8.81 -5.45
CA VAL A 441 -46.89 7.85 -5.24
C VAL A 441 -47.38 8.01 -3.81
N SER A 442 -48.69 8.20 -3.67
CA SER A 442 -49.38 8.27 -2.38
C SER A 442 -50.38 7.14 -2.27
N TYR A 443 -50.45 6.50 -1.10
CA TYR A 443 -51.45 5.49 -0.80
C TYR A 443 -52.52 6.06 0.11
N ASN A 444 -53.71 6.27 -0.43
CA ASN A 444 -54.83 6.74 0.36
C ASN A 444 -55.44 5.57 1.13
N ARG A 445 -55.31 5.60 2.46
CA ARG A 445 -55.78 4.53 3.35
C ARG A 445 -57.31 4.41 3.38
N ASP A 446 -58.03 5.50 3.17
CA ASP A 446 -59.50 5.50 3.24
C ASP A 446 -60.12 4.89 1.98
N THR A 447 -59.55 5.21 0.81
CA THR A 447 -60.03 4.67 -0.47
C THR A 447 -59.36 3.36 -0.85
N GLN A 448 -58.26 2.99 -0.20
CA GLN A 448 -57.40 1.84 -0.56
C GLN A 448 -56.86 1.94 -1.99
N VAL A 449 -56.72 3.16 -2.52
CA VAL A 449 -56.22 3.42 -3.88
C VAL A 449 -54.86 4.12 -3.82
N THR A 450 -53.95 3.66 -4.69
CA THR A 450 -52.65 4.28 -4.91
C THR A 450 -52.77 5.32 -6.03
N HIS A 451 -52.37 6.56 -5.75
CA HIS A 451 -52.36 7.67 -6.71
C HIS A 451 -50.91 8.04 -7.05
N GLY A 452 -50.63 8.22 -8.34
CA GLY A 452 -49.36 8.77 -8.83
C GLY A 452 -49.52 10.21 -9.29
N LEU A 453 -48.63 11.10 -8.89
CA LEU A 453 -48.61 12.51 -9.28
C LEU A 453 -47.26 12.85 -9.90
N VAL A 454 -47.26 13.65 -10.96
CA VAL A 454 -46.03 14.17 -11.58
C VAL A 454 -45.52 15.34 -10.72
N THR A 455 -44.23 15.32 -10.41
CA THR A 455 -43.56 16.36 -9.61
C THR A 455 -42.80 17.33 -10.51
N ALA A 456 -42.37 18.46 -9.95
CA ALA A 456 -41.41 19.32 -10.62
C ALA A 456 -40.09 18.56 -10.88
N SER A 457 -39.42 18.90 -11.98
CA SER A 457 -38.09 18.36 -12.29
C SER A 457 -37.03 19.12 -11.50
N ALA A 458 -36.00 18.42 -11.01
CA ALA A 458 -34.88 19.08 -10.33
C ALA A 458 -34.18 20.12 -11.24
N LYS A 459 -34.18 19.92 -12.57
CA LYS A 459 -33.57 20.88 -13.51
C LYS A 459 -34.23 22.25 -13.48
N THR A 460 -35.53 22.31 -13.19
CA THR A 460 -36.28 23.58 -13.19
C THR A 460 -35.85 24.51 -12.04
N ARG A 461 -35.17 23.97 -11.02
CA ARG A 461 -34.64 24.73 -9.88
C ARG A 461 -33.33 25.47 -10.22
N ASP A 462 -32.51 24.93 -11.13
CA ASP A 462 -31.23 25.56 -11.52
C ASP A 462 -31.45 26.91 -12.23
N ASP A 463 -32.66 27.15 -12.77
CA ASP A 463 -33.03 28.41 -13.44
C ASP A 463 -33.34 29.57 -12.47
N GLY A 464 -33.14 29.37 -11.16
CA GLY A 464 -33.38 30.40 -10.13
C GLY A 464 -34.87 30.70 -9.87
N GLN A 465 -35.79 29.88 -10.39
CA GLN A 465 -37.21 30.03 -10.14
C GLN A 465 -37.60 29.36 -8.82
N TYR A 466 -37.80 30.18 -7.80
CA TYR A 466 -38.34 29.72 -6.51
C TYR A 466 -39.81 29.31 -6.66
N SER A 467 -40.19 28.21 -6.01
CA SER A 467 -41.61 27.85 -5.91
C SER A 467 -42.39 28.90 -5.10
N VAL A 468 -43.72 28.91 -5.19
CA VAL A 468 -44.56 29.85 -4.41
C VAL A 468 -44.35 29.67 -2.90
N SER A 469 -44.17 28.43 -2.44
CA SER A 469 -43.87 28.09 -1.06
C SER A 469 -42.46 28.52 -0.66
N GLU A 470 -41.46 28.32 -1.52
CA GLU A 470 -40.10 28.81 -1.27
C GLU A 470 -40.05 30.33 -1.23
N LEU A 471 -40.76 31.02 -2.12
CA LEU A 471 -40.89 32.47 -2.11
C LEU A 471 -41.59 32.95 -0.82
N ALA A 472 -42.60 32.21 -0.34
CA ALA A 472 -43.26 32.50 0.93
C ALA A 472 -42.33 32.29 2.14
N VAL A 473 -41.51 31.24 2.10
CA VAL A 473 -40.46 30.97 3.10
C VAL A 473 -39.38 32.04 3.03
N MET A 474 -38.87 32.40 1.86
CA MET A 474 -37.90 33.50 1.69
C MET A 474 -38.48 34.83 2.16
N LYS A 475 -39.77 35.08 1.97
CA LYS A 475 -40.44 36.26 2.51
C LYS A 475 -40.52 36.25 4.04
N HIS A 476 -40.57 35.08 4.68
CA HIS A 476 -40.55 34.93 6.15
C HIS A 476 -39.13 34.87 6.74
N ILE A 477 -38.18 34.24 6.05
CA ILE A 477 -36.74 34.27 6.36
C ILE A 477 -36.21 35.69 6.17
N GLY A 478 -36.80 36.42 5.22
CA GLY A 478 -36.63 37.84 5.00
C GLY A 478 -36.79 38.59 6.33
N ILE A 479 -35.64 38.75 6.97
CA ILE A 479 -35.29 39.67 8.03
C ILE A 479 -36.27 40.84 7.97
N SER A 480 -37.20 40.92 8.94
CA SER A 480 -37.92 42.17 9.18
C SER A 480 -36.87 43.28 9.13
N ALA A 481 -37.13 44.40 8.48
CA ALA A 481 -36.18 45.52 8.44
C ALA A 481 -35.69 45.96 9.85
N GLU A 482 -36.37 45.50 10.91
CA GLU A 482 -36.01 45.68 12.32
C GLU A 482 -35.00 44.66 12.88
N ALA A 483 -34.80 43.50 12.25
CA ALA A 483 -33.94 42.42 12.72
C ALA A 483 -32.58 42.36 12.01
N ALA A 484 -32.32 43.24 11.04
CA ALA A 484 -30.96 43.49 10.56
C ALA A 484 -30.26 44.39 11.60
N PRO A 485 -29.35 43.87 12.45
CA PRO A 485 -28.53 44.76 13.28
C PRO A 485 -27.84 45.75 12.35
N GLY A 486 -28.01 47.04 12.66
CA GLY A 486 -27.73 48.17 11.78
C GLY A 486 -26.49 47.95 10.92
N TYR A 487 -26.70 48.11 9.62
CA TYR A 487 -25.66 48.27 8.62
C TYR A 487 -24.67 49.33 9.11
N ILE A 488 -23.55 48.92 9.70
CA ILE A 488 -22.44 49.82 9.99
C ILE A 488 -21.77 50.05 8.64
N PRO A 489 -21.73 51.29 8.13
CA PRO A 489 -21.10 51.56 6.85
C PRO A 489 -19.62 51.16 6.88
N ASP A 490 -19.18 50.48 5.82
CA ASP A 490 -17.83 49.93 5.58
C ASP A 490 -16.69 50.97 5.48
N SER A 491 -16.83 52.15 6.10
CA SER A 491 -15.82 53.22 6.04
C SER A 491 -14.65 53.06 7.02
N TYR A 492 -14.51 51.95 7.76
CA TYR A 492 -13.47 51.81 8.80
C TYR A 492 -12.61 50.52 8.80
N LEU A 493 -12.61 49.71 7.74
CA LEU A 493 -11.66 48.56 7.65
C LEU A 493 -10.74 48.63 6.43
N ALA A 494 -10.26 49.84 6.13
CA ALA A 494 -9.14 50.09 5.22
C ALA A 494 -7.82 50.24 6.00
N THR A 495 -7.36 49.19 6.70
CA THR A 495 -5.93 48.95 6.99
C THR A 495 -5.77 47.62 7.71
N GLY A 496 -5.18 46.64 7.01
CA GLY A 496 -4.61 45.46 7.67
C GLY A 496 -5.11 44.14 7.10
N ASN A 497 -4.51 43.69 6.00
CA ASN A 497 -3.93 42.34 5.89
C ASN A 497 -3.32 42.11 4.50
N ILE A 498 -2.06 42.55 4.35
CA ILE A 498 -1.16 42.18 3.25
C ILE A 498 -0.32 40.92 3.62
N PHE A 499 -0.57 40.24 4.75
CA PHE A 499 0.41 39.28 5.30
C PHE A 499 -0.08 37.85 5.58
N HIS A 500 -1.13 37.34 4.93
CA HIS A 500 -1.62 35.98 5.22
C HIS A 500 -1.87 35.01 4.05
N SER A 501 -1.43 35.31 2.81
CA SER A 501 -1.70 34.43 1.65
C SER A 501 -0.49 33.72 1.02
N LEU A 502 0.68 33.66 1.66
CA LEU A 502 1.87 33.04 1.04
C LEU A 502 2.67 32.02 1.88
N LEU A 503 2.31 31.68 3.12
CA LEU A 503 3.10 30.74 3.93
C LEU A 503 2.27 29.83 4.85
N GLY A 504 1.29 29.10 4.30
CA GLY A 504 0.42 28.25 5.11
C GLY A 504 0.02 26.91 4.49
N SER A 505 0.98 26.06 4.08
CA SER A 505 0.78 24.59 4.05
C SER A 505 2.07 23.79 3.75
N TRP A 506 3.18 24.01 4.46
CA TRP A 506 4.41 23.21 4.27
C TRP A 506 5.15 22.83 5.57
N THR A 507 4.46 22.79 6.72
CA THR A 507 5.10 22.44 8.02
C THR A 507 4.26 21.52 8.91
N PHE A 508 3.57 20.53 8.33
CA PHE A 508 2.96 19.44 9.11
C PHE A 508 3.66 18.08 8.96
N TRP A 509 4.65 17.95 8.05
CA TRP A 509 5.40 16.71 7.84
C TRP A 509 6.86 16.73 8.29
N LYS A 510 7.33 17.83 8.91
CA LYS A 510 8.75 18.02 9.27
C LYS A 510 9.10 17.82 10.75
N LEU A 511 8.17 17.27 11.56
CA LEU A 511 8.38 17.02 12.99
C LEU A 511 8.38 15.53 13.39
N LEU A 512 8.31 14.60 12.44
CA LEU A 512 8.33 13.16 12.75
C LEU A 512 9.65 12.45 12.41
N TRP A 513 10.68 13.16 11.93
CA TRP A 513 12.00 12.55 11.78
C TRP A 513 13.13 13.57 11.90
N SER A 514 13.71 13.67 13.10
CA SER A 514 15.09 14.13 13.26
C SER A 514 15.72 13.33 14.40
N PRO A 515 16.81 12.58 14.13
CA PRO A 515 17.47 11.77 15.14
C PRO A 515 18.74 12.48 15.63
N GLN A 516 18.69 13.23 16.73
CA GLN A 516 19.89 13.56 17.52
C GLN A 516 19.57 13.76 19.01
N GLY A 517 20.32 13.05 19.87
CA GLY A 517 20.91 13.66 21.07
C GLY A 517 20.29 13.37 22.44
N LEU A 518 20.63 12.21 23.01
CA LEU A 518 21.19 12.00 24.36
C LEU A 518 20.91 13.01 25.51
N SER A 519 20.54 12.40 26.65
CA SER A 519 20.80 12.78 28.06
C SER A 519 19.67 13.53 28.78
N TYR A 520 19.00 12.87 29.73
CA TYR A 520 19.09 13.18 31.16
C TYR A 520 18.30 12.16 32.01
N VAL A 521 18.97 11.64 33.05
CA VAL A 521 18.41 10.82 34.14
C VAL A 521 17.84 11.76 35.19
N PRO A 522 16.74 11.40 35.89
CA PRO A 522 16.94 11.13 37.31
C PRO A 522 16.21 9.89 37.84
N SER A 523 16.89 9.27 38.80
CA SER A 523 16.44 8.24 39.71
C SER A 523 15.19 8.61 40.50
N LEU A 524 14.33 7.62 40.75
CA LEU A 524 13.52 7.34 41.95
C LEU A 524 12.71 6.09 41.56
N GLY A 525 12.59 5.01 42.31
CA GLY A 525 12.53 4.83 43.75
C GLY A 525 11.52 3.71 43.95
N ALA A 526 11.92 2.66 44.66
CA ALA A 526 11.20 1.43 44.92
C ALA A 526 9.69 1.54 45.19
N ARG A 527 8.92 0.53 44.75
CA ARG A 527 8.06 -0.26 45.66
C ARG A 527 7.57 -1.58 45.05
N ARG A 528 7.62 -2.57 45.93
CA ARG A 528 7.30 -3.98 45.79
C ARG A 528 5.86 -4.17 46.31
N VAL A 529 4.92 -4.70 45.52
CA VAL A 529 3.68 -5.31 46.04
C VAL A 529 3.30 -6.52 45.19
N LEU A 530 3.12 -7.64 45.91
CA LEU A 530 2.74 -8.97 45.46
C LEU A 530 1.22 -9.13 45.29
N ARG A 531 0.85 -10.27 44.68
CA ARG A 531 -0.48 -10.90 44.46
C ARG A 531 -1.06 -10.54 43.10
N GLY A 532 -1.35 -11.49 42.20
CA GLY A 532 -1.68 -12.89 42.38
C GLY A 532 -3.12 -13.08 41.90
N SER A 533 -3.31 -13.66 40.72
CA SER A 533 -4.60 -14.19 40.29
C SER A 533 -4.39 -15.24 39.20
N ARG A 534 -4.74 -16.48 39.57
CA ARG A 534 -4.96 -17.60 38.67
C ARG A 534 -6.28 -17.35 37.95
N ILE A 535 -6.34 -17.54 36.63
CA ILE A 535 -7.60 -17.69 35.91
C ILE A 535 -7.59 -19.05 35.24
N CYS A 536 -8.55 -19.87 35.66
CA CYS A 536 -8.83 -21.20 35.16
C CYS A 536 -9.55 -21.14 33.81
N PHE A 537 -9.19 -22.07 32.92
CA PHE A 537 -9.97 -22.43 31.74
C PHE A 537 -11.33 -23.00 32.16
N SER A 538 -12.40 -22.56 31.49
CA SER A 538 -13.70 -23.23 31.49
C SER A 538 -14.17 -23.45 30.06
N VAL A 539 -14.34 -24.73 29.73
CA VAL A 539 -15.09 -25.27 28.59
C VAL A 539 -16.55 -25.39 29.02
N PRO A 540 -17.54 -25.16 28.14
CA PRO A 540 -18.68 -26.09 28.06
C PRO A 540 -19.17 -26.28 26.58
N PRO A 541 -20.24 -27.04 26.27
CA PRO A 541 -20.12 -28.26 25.48
C PRO A 541 -20.96 -28.26 24.18
N LYS A 542 -20.85 -29.38 23.45
CA LYS A 542 -21.57 -29.79 22.23
C LYS A 542 -23.10 -29.88 22.37
N TRP A 543 -23.74 -30.17 21.22
CA TRP A 543 -25.10 -30.68 20.88
C TRP A 543 -25.85 -29.65 20.00
N GLY A 544 -26.41 -29.97 18.83
CA GLY A 544 -26.64 -31.25 18.18
C GLY A 544 -26.90 -31.15 16.67
N GLN A 545 -27.14 -32.32 16.09
CA GLN A 545 -27.29 -32.67 14.68
C GLN A 545 -28.60 -32.16 14.05
N VAL A 546 -28.54 -31.78 12.77
CA VAL A 546 -29.57 -32.07 11.74
C VAL A 546 -28.85 -32.28 10.39
N GLY A 547 -29.11 -33.41 9.72
CA GLY A 547 -28.58 -33.77 8.39
C GLY A 547 -29.29 -33.00 7.26
N SER A 548 -28.75 -32.80 6.06
CA SER A 548 -28.36 -33.74 4.96
C SER A 548 -28.66 -32.96 3.63
N PRO A 549 -28.33 -33.44 2.41
CA PRO A 549 -27.02 -33.67 1.81
C PRO A 549 -26.86 -32.95 0.41
N HIS A 550 -25.73 -33.25 -0.25
CA HIS A 550 -25.34 -33.01 -1.66
C HIS A 550 -24.68 -31.67 -2.03
N SER A 551 -23.34 -31.70 -2.20
CA SER A 551 -22.70 -31.76 -3.53
C SER A 551 -21.18 -31.84 -3.39
N ARG A 552 -20.60 -32.92 -3.94
CA ARG A 552 -19.15 -33.16 -4.03
C ARG A 552 -18.58 -32.39 -5.22
N PHE A 553 -17.49 -31.66 -5.03
CA PHE A 553 -16.48 -31.43 -6.07
C PHE A 553 -15.10 -31.58 -5.44
N SER A 554 -14.47 -32.72 -5.68
CA SER A 554 -13.07 -33.00 -5.37
C SER A 554 -12.29 -32.92 -6.67
N PHE A 555 -11.28 -32.05 -6.75
CA PHE A 555 -10.22 -32.15 -7.75
C PHE A 555 -8.98 -32.75 -7.10
N LEU A 556 -8.57 -33.88 -7.68
CA LEU A 556 -7.48 -34.74 -7.25
C LEU A 556 -6.11 -34.10 -7.50
N PHE A 557 -5.25 -34.22 -6.49
CA PHE A 557 -3.80 -34.17 -6.62
C PHE A 557 -3.30 -35.48 -7.28
N VAL A 558 -2.58 -35.37 -8.39
CA VAL A 558 -1.87 -36.48 -9.02
C VAL A 558 -0.54 -36.68 -8.28
N ARG A 559 -0.40 -37.81 -7.56
CA ARG A 559 0.90 -38.30 -7.08
C ARG A 559 1.14 -39.71 -7.62
N LYS A 560 2.38 -39.86 -8.10
CA LYS A 560 2.95 -40.92 -8.92
C LYS A 560 3.36 -42.12 -8.07
N ASP A 561 2.73 -43.26 -8.27
CA ASP A 561 3.15 -44.55 -7.70
C ASP A 561 4.29 -45.16 -8.52
N ARG A 562 5.31 -45.68 -7.81
CA ARG A 562 6.34 -46.55 -8.37
C ARG A 562 6.37 -47.86 -7.56
N ALA A 563 6.18 -48.94 -8.31
CA ALA A 563 5.97 -50.32 -7.91
C ALA A 563 7.03 -50.94 -6.97
N LYS A 564 6.56 -51.84 -6.10
CA LYS A 564 7.33 -52.98 -5.58
C LYS A 564 6.40 -54.18 -5.41
N THR A 565 6.57 -55.21 -6.23
CA THR A 565 6.15 -56.58 -5.90
C THR A 565 7.03 -57.54 -6.71
N THR A 566 7.89 -58.29 -6.02
CA THR A 566 8.50 -59.51 -6.58
C THR A 566 8.52 -60.56 -5.48
N GLN A 567 7.88 -61.69 -5.80
CA GLN A 567 7.68 -62.87 -4.97
C GLN A 567 8.94 -63.75 -4.87
N ASN A 568 9.11 -64.35 -3.69
CA ASN A 568 9.45 -65.75 -3.38
C ASN A 568 10.38 -66.56 -4.32
N SER A 569 11.46 -67.11 -3.75
CA SER A 569 11.63 -68.56 -3.50
C SER A 569 13.01 -68.85 -2.84
N PRO A 570 13.18 -69.93 -2.05
CA PRO A 570 14.27 -70.08 -1.09
C PRO A 570 15.32 -71.15 -1.47
N THR A 571 16.52 -71.03 -0.93
CA THR A 571 17.44 -72.16 -0.69
C THR A 571 18.36 -71.90 0.52
N LYS A 572 18.45 -72.94 1.38
CA LYS A 572 19.44 -73.27 2.43
C LYS A 572 20.92 -72.98 2.01
N PRO A 573 21.94 -72.95 2.91
CA PRO A 573 22.14 -73.93 4.02
C PRO A 573 22.79 -73.44 5.34
N ASP A 574 22.64 -74.32 6.34
CA ASP A 574 23.56 -74.80 7.38
C ASP A 574 24.34 -73.88 8.34
N ASN A 575 24.14 -74.21 9.62
CA ASN A 575 25.10 -74.33 10.73
C ASN A 575 26.29 -73.37 10.81
N ILE A 576 26.42 -72.68 11.94
CA ILE A 576 27.61 -72.73 12.81
C ILE A 576 27.25 -72.19 14.21
N ASP A 577 27.80 -72.89 15.21
CA ASP A 577 27.78 -72.68 16.65
C ASP A 577 28.13 -71.26 17.13
N ARG A 578 27.56 -70.87 18.28
CA ARG A 578 28.29 -70.62 19.55
C ARG A 578 27.50 -69.70 20.50
N SER A 579 26.92 -70.33 21.52
CA SER A 579 27.27 -70.17 22.93
C SER A 579 27.59 -68.77 23.53
N VAL A 580 26.96 -68.57 24.71
CA VAL A 580 27.39 -67.81 25.90
C VAL A 580 27.06 -66.32 25.94
N SER A 581 26.00 -65.98 26.69
CA SER A 581 26.01 -65.30 28.01
C SER A 581 24.63 -64.73 28.30
#